data_AF-A0A9P6I5I1-F1
#
_entry.id   AF-A0A9P6I5I1-F1
#
_cell.length_a   1.000
_cell.length_b   1.000
_cell.length_c   1.000
_cell.angle_alpha   90.00
_cell.angle_beta   90.00
_cell.angle_gamma   90.00
#
_symmetry.space_group_name_H-M   'P 1'
#
loop_
_entity.id
_entity.type
_entity.pdbx_description
1 polymer ?
#
loop_
_entity_poly.entity_id
_entity_poly.type
_entity_poly.pdbx_seq_one_letter_code
_entity_poly.pdbx_strand_id
1 'polypeptide(L)'
;MKLLNAKTLKIEEFFGSKIPKYAILSHRWEEEEVTYQDLLDEEVRSQKRGWAKIRKTCELALVQRLEYVWVDTCCINKQDFSELTEAINSMFNCETIMIAAPWDRVPPRDQLFVLVTGANSGVGLGICERLIDDFLSTRSLTSHLILIPTTRSVRKSRETISSLKLHLDRTATTSTSLRSRAGPDYHPDDTTSRVHLLSLQLDLCDLPSIYACATTLVAGHITDPTDPNAYPRRIPRLDSIIFNAGFGGWTGLDWAGLFTSLFTKGLLPVLTWPSFKLARPGAVLNQRPVRSDLVPNESPDNPLAHASAYDTKPSSPVLGEVFCANVFGHYVFAHELLPLLSRASPDETPGRVVWTSSIEPLARHFRLDDFQGVETEGPYESSKRLTDILALTSHLPSTQRISQSYFTPEEEDTARRLPVRPSFYLTHPGVVASNLFPVPFPFILFWAYKFALYLARWLGSPWHPVTWYGGAVAPVWITLQDDETLKELDAEKIKWGSAASVTGRAEVKKTEVEGWGWEGAVEDRESLARDPATGVLRKAVGRHPAARDLTPDQLVEFEELGCTVWAEMERLRRQWEEFLDIRGGTTHVNGKA
;
A
#
# COMPACT_ATOMS: atom_id res chain seq x y z
N MET A 1 -18.68 23.57 34.46
CA MET A 1 -17.62 23.29 33.47
C MET A 1 -16.86 24.57 33.15
N LYS A 2 -15.54 24.56 33.33
CA LYS A 2 -14.64 25.64 32.91
C LYS A 2 -14.20 25.40 31.47
N LEU A 3 -14.27 26.42 30.61
CA LEU A 3 -13.84 26.38 29.22
C LEU A 3 -12.90 27.55 28.94
N LEU A 4 -11.88 27.32 28.12
CA LEU A 4 -11.00 28.35 27.60
C LEU A 4 -11.67 29.05 26.41
N ASN A 5 -11.86 30.36 26.48
CA ASN A 5 -12.33 31.15 25.35
C ASN A 5 -11.22 31.27 24.31
N ALA A 6 -11.47 30.80 23.09
CA ALA A 6 -10.47 30.70 22.04
C ALA A 6 -10.01 32.08 21.49
N LYS A 7 -10.80 33.15 21.70
CA LYS A 7 -10.46 34.52 21.27
C LYS A 7 -9.68 35.27 22.35
N THR A 8 -10.10 35.14 23.61
CA THR A 8 -9.54 35.93 24.72
C THR A 8 -8.47 35.17 25.50
N LEU A 9 -8.37 33.85 25.32
CA LEU A 9 -7.48 32.95 26.05
C LEU A 9 -7.65 33.04 27.57
N LYS A 10 -8.88 33.29 28.01
CA LYS A 10 -9.30 33.32 29.42
C LYS A 10 -10.29 32.21 29.71
N ILE A 11 -10.28 31.71 30.94
CA ILE A 11 -11.23 30.69 31.39
C ILE A 11 -12.56 31.35 31.75
N GLU A 12 -13.65 30.73 31.29
CA GLU A 12 -15.02 31.08 31.59
C GLU A 12 -15.77 29.86 32.14
N GLU A 13 -16.69 30.10 33.10
CA GLU A 13 -17.42 29.03 33.78
C GLU A 13 -18.87 28.93 33.28
N PHE A 14 -19.30 27.71 32.97
CA PHE A 14 -20.63 27.40 32.47
C PHE A 14 -21.30 26.32 33.32
N PHE A 15 -22.60 26.44 33.56
CA PHE A 15 -23.37 25.55 34.45
C PHE A 15 -24.61 24.99 33.74
N GLY A 16 -24.88 23.69 33.92
CA GLY A 16 -26.10 23.02 33.45
C GLY A 16 -26.26 23.02 31.92
N SER A 17 -27.48 23.27 31.42
CA SER A 17 -27.81 23.30 29.98
C SER A 17 -27.27 24.52 29.22
N LYS A 18 -26.49 25.38 29.87
CA LYS A 18 -25.89 26.60 29.28
C LYS A 18 -24.45 26.40 28.81
N ILE A 19 -23.98 25.15 28.74
CA ILE A 19 -22.63 24.85 28.24
C ILE A 19 -22.64 25.03 26.71
N PRO A 20 -21.81 25.94 26.16
CA PRO A 20 -21.74 26.17 24.71
C PRO A 20 -21.09 24.99 24.00
N LYS A 21 -21.15 24.93 22.67
CA LYS A 21 -20.34 23.96 21.92
C LYS A 21 -18.86 24.33 22.07
N TYR A 22 -18.01 23.35 22.39
CA TYR A 22 -16.57 23.53 22.58
C TYR A 22 -15.76 22.43 21.89
N ALA A 23 -14.53 22.74 21.51
CA ALA A 23 -13.55 21.76 21.06
C ALA A 23 -12.83 21.13 22.27
N ILE A 24 -12.43 19.87 22.18
CA ILE A 24 -11.63 19.22 23.22
C ILE A 24 -10.21 19.01 22.71
N LEU A 25 -9.22 19.37 23.52
CA LEU A 25 -7.83 18.96 23.30
C LEU A 25 -7.59 17.61 23.99
N SER A 26 -7.52 16.53 23.20
CA SER A 26 -7.25 15.18 23.70
C SER A 26 -5.74 14.90 23.84
N HIS A 27 -5.39 14.04 24.80
CA HIS A 27 -4.05 13.87 25.39
C HIS A 27 -2.96 13.28 24.47
N ARG A 28 -1.83 13.98 24.41
CA ARG A 28 -0.50 13.41 24.68
C ARG A 28 0.21 14.34 25.66
N TRP A 29 0.69 13.79 26.76
CA TRP A 29 1.43 14.53 27.78
C TRP A 29 2.83 14.83 27.27
N GLU A 30 3.20 16.11 27.19
CA GLU A 30 4.59 16.51 26.99
C GLU A 30 5.19 17.02 28.32
N GLU A 31 6.51 17.22 28.36
CA GLU A 31 7.15 17.94 29.45
C GLU A 31 6.73 19.42 29.42
N GLU A 32 6.45 20.01 30.59
CA GLU A 32 6.05 21.42 30.75
C GLU A 32 4.66 21.80 30.20
N GLU A 33 3.64 21.00 30.48
CA GLU A 33 2.23 21.37 30.25
C GLU A 33 1.82 22.63 31.05
N VAL A 34 0.87 23.39 30.49
CA VAL A 34 0.29 24.58 31.15
C VAL A 34 -0.79 24.15 32.12
N THR A 35 -0.61 24.45 33.41
CA THR A 35 -1.64 24.19 34.43
C THR A 35 -2.67 25.32 34.52
N TYR A 36 -3.76 25.10 35.26
CA TYR A 36 -4.75 26.15 35.55
C TYR A 36 -4.09 27.40 36.16
N GLN A 37 -3.12 27.21 37.06
CA GLN A 37 -2.41 28.31 37.72
C GLN A 37 -1.47 29.05 36.76
N ASP A 38 -0.75 28.31 35.91
CA ASP A 38 0.13 28.89 34.90
C ASP A 38 -0.67 29.74 33.89
N LEU A 39 -1.90 29.33 33.56
CA LEU A 39 -2.74 30.02 32.58
C LEU A 39 -3.19 31.42 33.05
N LEU A 40 -3.27 31.65 34.36
CA LEU A 40 -3.66 32.92 34.96
C LEU A 40 -2.57 33.99 34.84
N ASP A 41 -1.32 33.58 34.64
CA ASP A 41 -0.16 34.45 34.47
C ASP A 41 0.32 34.42 33.01
N GLU A 42 0.23 35.57 32.33
CA GLU A 42 0.56 35.67 30.91
C GLU A 42 2.06 35.45 30.63
N GLU A 43 2.94 35.84 31.55
CA GLU A 43 4.38 35.65 31.40
C GLU A 43 4.73 34.17 31.58
N VAL A 44 4.17 33.52 32.61
CA VAL A 44 4.44 32.11 32.92
C VAL A 44 3.91 31.18 31.84
N ARG A 45 2.66 31.36 31.37
CA ARG A 45 2.11 30.49 30.31
C ARG A 45 2.91 30.59 29.01
N SER A 46 3.40 31.79 28.66
CA SER A 46 4.13 32.01 27.41
C SER A 46 5.47 31.26 27.33
N GLN A 47 6.04 30.90 28.48
CA GLN A 47 7.31 30.19 28.60
C GLN A 47 7.17 28.66 28.57
N LYS A 48 5.96 28.13 28.77
CA LYS A 48 5.69 26.69 28.79
C LYS A 48 5.59 26.11 27.39
N ARG A 49 6.24 24.98 27.12
CA ARG A 49 6.18 24.29 25.83
C ARG A 49 4.76 23.87 25.44
N GLY A 50 3.94 23.44 26.41
CA GLY A 50 2.54 23.07 26.20
C GLY A 50 1.64 24.23 25.74
N TRP A 51 2.09 25.49 25.83
CA TRP A 51 1.29 26.65 25.44
C TRP A 51 1.06 26.75 23.93
N ALA A 52 2.07 26.41 23.13
CA ALA A 52 1.96 26.43 21.67
C ALA A 52 0.82 25.53 21.17
N LYS A 53 0.66 24.37 21.82
CA LYS A 53 -0.40 23.39 21.55
C LYS A 53 -1.78 23.98 21.85
N ILE A 54 -1.98 24.55 23.05
CA ILE A 54 -3.25 25.16 23.45
C ILE A 54 -3.63 26.31 22.51
N ARG A 55 -2.67 27.17 22.15
CA ARG A 55 -2.89 28.26 21.21
C ARG A 55 -3.34 27.74 19.84
N LYS A 56 -2.69 26.67 19.35
CA LYS A 56 -3.06 26.07 18.06
C LYS A 56 -4.45 25.46 18.08
N THR A 57 -4.83 24.82 19.19
CA THR A 57 -6.19 24.32 19.37
C THR A 57 -7.21 25.44 19.35
N CYS A 58 -6.92 26.58 19.99
CA CYS A 58 -7.80 27.76 19.93
C CYS A 58 -7.93 28.30 18.51
N GLU A 59 -6.83 28.43 17.76
CA GLU A 59 -6.84 28.83 16.34
C GLU A 59 -7.76 27.91 15.51
N LEU A 60 -7.69 26.59 15.72
CA LEU A 60 -8.48 25.62 14.97
C LEU A 60 -9.95 25.57 15.40
N ALA A 61 -10.23 25.75 16.69
CA ALA A 61 -11.59 25.88 17.19
C ALA A 61 -12.29 27.07 16.52
N LEU A 62 -11.61 28.21 16.38
CA LEU A 62 -12.14 29.38 15.69
C LEU A 62 -12.40 29.13 14.20
N VAL A 63 -11.51 28.40 13.51
CA VAL A 63 -11.73 27.98 12.11
C VAL A 63 -12.99 27.12 11.96
N GLN A 64 -13.32 26.31 12.98
CA GLN A 64 -14.52 25.49 13.02
C GLN A 64 -15.75 26.20 13.61
N ARG A 65 -15.67 27.52 13.86
CA ARG A 65 -16.73 28.32 14.49
C ARG A 65 -17.10 27.88 15.91
N LEU A 66 -16.14 27.30 16.64
CA LEU A 66 -16.23 26.99 18.05
C LEU A 66 -15.49 28.06 18.85
N GLU A 67 -16.20 28.72 19.77
CA GLU A 67 -15.64 29.83 20.55
C GLU A 67 -14.90 29.37 21.81
N TYR A 68 -15.09 28.12 22.20
CA TYR A 68 -14.61 27.56 23.45
C TYR A 68 -13.81 26.29 23.22
N VAL A 69 -12.80 26.07 24.06
CA VAL A 69 -11.96 24.87 24.09
C VAL A 69 -11.92 24.33 25.51
N TRP A 70 -11.94 23.01 25.66
CA TRP A 70 -11.66 22.35 26.93
C TRP A 70 -10.32 21.62 26.85
N VAL A 71 -9.50 21.84 27.87
CA VAL A 71 -8.16 21.26 28.02
C VAL A 71 -8.02 20.77 29.46
N ASP A 72 -7.71 19.50 29.66
CA ASP A 72 -7.67 18.88 30.99
C ASP A 72 -6.63 19.53 31.94
N THR A 73 -5.50 20.00 31.39
CA THR A 73 -4.38 20.52 32.19
C THR A 73 -4.66 21.89 32.76
N CYS A 74 -5.36 22.74 32.00
CA CYS A 74 -5.62 24.12 32.38
C CYS A 74 -7.09 24.47 32.62
N CYS A 75 -8.06 23.64 32.23
CA CYS A 75 -9.49 23.87 32.51
C CYS A 75 -9.97 23.14 33.78
N ILE A 76 -9.10 22.40 34.46
CA ILE A 76 -9.40 21.76 35.75
C ILE A 76 -8.45 22.34 36.80
N ASN A 77 -9.00 22.93 37.86
CA ASN A 77 -8.21 23.25 39.03
C ASN A 77 -7.95 21.98 39.86
N LYS A 78 -6.80 21.34 39.65
CA LYS A 78 -6.42 20.09 40.32
C LYS A 78 -6.22 20.23 41.84
N GLN A 79 -6.21 21.45 42.38
CA GLN A 79 -6.14 21.70 43.83
C GLN A 79 -7.51 21.63 44.53
N ASP A 80 -8.61 21.59 43.76
CA ASP A 80 -9.96 21.40 44.27
C ASP A 80 -10.43 19.96 43.99
N PHE A 81 -10.56 19.16 45.05
CA PHE A 81 -10.96 17.74 44.96
C PHE A 81 -12.41 17.55 44.49
N SER A 82 -13.30 18.52 44.76
CA SER A 82 -14.69 18.48 44.29
C SER A 82 -14.75 18.68 42.78
N GLU A 83 -13.98 19.65 42.27
CA GLU A 83 -13.89 19.97 40.84
C GLU A 83 -13.24 18.84 40.03
N LEU A 84 -12.20 18.22 40.56
CA LEU A 84 -11.53 17.09 39.91
C LEU A 84 -12.50 15.92 39.69
N THR A 85 -13.34 15.61 40.69
CA THR A 85 -14.31 14.52 40.63
C THR A 85 -15.45 14.82 39.65
N GLU A 86 -15.95 16.05 39.63
CA GLU A 86 -17.01 16.49 38.71
C GLU A 86 -16.52 16.57 37.25
N ALA A 87 -15.28 17.04 37.03
CA ALA A 87 -14.66 17.08 35.70
C ALA A 87 -14.47 15.67 35.12
N ILE A 88 -14.01 14.71 35.92
CA ILE A 88 -13.87 13.30 35.50
C ILE A 88 -15.23 12.72 35.08
N ASN A 89 -16.29 12.94 35.88
CA ASN A 89 -17.63 12.46 35.53
C ASN A 89 -18.21 13.15 34.27
N SER A 90 -17.87 14.42 34.04
CA SER A 90 -18.26 15.14 32.82
C SER A 90 -17.48 14.73 31.57
N MET A 91 -16.25 14.22 31.71
CA MET A 91 -15.45 13.71 30.58
C MET A 91 -16.10 12.48 29.94
N PHE A 92 -16.70 11.58 30.74
CA PHE A 92 -17.38 10.38 30.23
C PHE A 92 -18.69 10.69 29.49
N ASN A 93 -19.28 11.86 29.72
CA ASN A 93 -20.54 12.30 29.11
C ASN A 93 -20.36 13.28 27.95
N CYS A 94 -19.12 13.63 27.58
CA CYS A 94 -18.89 14.58 26.50
C CYS A 94 -18.76 13.89 25.14
N GLU A 95 -19.59 14.28 24.17
CA GLU A 95 -19.36 14.01 22.75
C GLU A 95 -18.05 14.67 22.33
N THR A 96 -17.00 13.86 22.15
CA THR A 96 -15.70 14.32 21.66
C THR A 96 -15.87 14.85 20.24
N ILE A 97 -15.76 16.17 20.04
CA ILE A 97 -15.66 16.77 18.70
C ILE A 97 -14.24 16.50 18.19
N MET A 98 -14.05 15.34 17.56
CA MET A 98 -12.86 15.08 16.76
C MET A 98 -12.81 16.10 15.62
N ILE A 99 -11.64 16.72 15.40
CA ILE A 99 -11.44 17.60 14.26
C ILE A 99 -11.75 16.80 12.99
N ALA A 100 -12.83 17.16 12.29
CA ALA A 100 -13.23 16.51 11.04
C ALA A 100 -12.06 16.48 10.05
N ALA A 101 -11.91 15.37 9.33
CA ALA A 101 -10.95 15.26 8.25
C ALA A 101 -11.32 16.21 7.10
N PRO A 102 -10.35 16.72 6.33
CA PRO A 102 -10.64 17.64 5.23
C PRO A 102 -11.61 17.03 4.19
N TRP A 103 -11.55 15.70 4.00
CA TRP A 103 -12.42 14.96 3.09
C TRP A 103 -13.81 14.65 3.67
N ASP A 104 -14.07 14.80 4.97
CA ASP A 104 -15.39 14.51 5.57
C ASP A 104 -16.49 15.44 5.03
N ARG A 105 -16.11 16.57 4.44
CA ARG A 105 -17.02 17.52 3.79
C ARG A 105 -17.45 17.10 2.39
N VAL A 106 -16.80 16.08 1.83
CA VAL A 106 -17.00 15.59 0.47
C VAL A 106 -17.84 14.31 0.51
N PRO A 107 -18.81 14.10 -0.40
CA PRO A 107 -19.59 12.86 -0.43
C PRO A 107 -18.69 11.62 -0.58
N PRO A 108 -19.03 10.48 0.05
CA PRO A 108 -18.21 9.26 -0.01
C PRO A 108 -17.85 8.80 -1.44
N ARG A 109 -18.77 8.94 -2.41
CA ARG A 109 -18.54 8.60 -3.84
C ARG A 109 -17.48 9.45 -4.54
N ASP A 110 -17.17 10.61 -3.97
CA ASP A 110 -16.19 11.57 -4.49
C ASP A 110 -14.86 11.48 -3.72
N GLN A 111 -14.73 10.54 -2.80
CA GLN A 111 -13.50 10.24 -2.06
C GLN A 111 -12.88 8.96 -2.62
N LEU A 112 -11.56 8.96 -2.80
CA LEU A 112 -10.80 7.78 -3.23
C LEU A 112 -9.65 7.51 -2.27
N PHE A 113 -9.70 6.39 -1.53
CA PHE A 113 -8.67 5.96 -0.59
C PHE A 113 -7.76 4.89 -1.22
N VAL A 114 -6.48 5.23 -1.45
CA VAL A 114 -5.51 4.35 -2.11
C VAL A 114 -4.28 4.14 -1.22
N LEU A 115 -3.94 2.88 -0.96
CA LEU A 115 -2.69 2.49 -0.30
C LEU A 115 -1.70 1.93 -1.32
N VAL A 116 -0.43 2.34 -1.26
CA VAL A 116 0.62 1.84 -2.16
C VAL A 116 1.82 1.33 -1.36
N THR A 117 2.19 0.07 -1.55
CA THR A 117 3.34 -0.51 -0.85
C THR A 117 4.66 -0.23 -1.56
N GLY A 118 5.71 0.07 -0.79
CA GLY A 118 7.07 0.24 -1.33
C GLY A 118 7.22 1.48 -2.21
N ALA A 119 6.64 2.61 -1.76
CA ALA A 119 6.50 3.83 -2.56
C ALA A 119 7.69 4.81 -2.45
N ASN A 120 8.81 4.41 -1.85
CA ASN A 120 9.91 5.34 -1.57
C ASN A 120 10.81 5.67 -2.78
N SER A 121 10.68 4.92 -3.89
CA SER A 121 11.49 5.12 -5.10
C SER A 121 10.94 4.27 -6.24
N GLY A 122 11.45 4.49 -7.46
CA GLY A 122 11.16 3.63 -8.61
C GLY A 122 9.66 3.56 -8.93
N VAL A 123 9.18 2.37 -9.29
CA VAL A 123 7.79 2.16 -9.74
C VAL A 123 6.77 2.57 -8.68
N GLY A 124 7.00 2.30 -7.40
CA GLY A 124 6.06 2.67 -6.33
C GLY A 124 5.85 4.18 -6.19
N LEU A 125 6.94 4.95 -6.31
CA LEU A 125 6.85 6.42 -6.37
C LEU A 125 6.15 6.86 -7.65
N GLY A 126 6.49 6.26 -8.79
CA GLY A 126 5.84 6.54 -10.08
C GLY A 126 4.34 6.23 -10.10
N ILE A 127 3.90 5.21 -9.35
CA ILE A 127 2.47 4.91 -9.13
C ILE A 127 1.80 6.03 -8.38
N CYS A 128 2.42 6.54 -7.31
CA CYS A 128 1.88 7.65 -6.54
C CYS A 128 1.81 8.95 -7.36
N GLU A 129 2.89 9.31 -8.07
CA GLU A 129 2.95 10.48 -8.95
C GLU A 129 1.86 10.40 -10.04
N ARG A 130 1.76 9.25 -10.71
CA ARG A 130 0.78 9.06 -11.77
C ARG A 130 -0.65 8.99 -11.27
N LEU A 131 -0.90 8.40 -10.10
CA LEU A 131 -2.22 8.42 -9.47
C LEU A 131 -2.68 9.86 -9.25
N ILE A 132 -1.80 10.74 -8.77
CA ILE A 132 -2.11 12.16 -8.59
C ILE A 132 -2.48 12.80 -9.94
N ASP A 133 -1.64 12.64 -10.96
CA ASP A 133 -1.82 13.28 -12.26
C ASP A 133 -3.09 12.76 -12.99
N ASP A 134 -3.28 11.44 -13.03
CA ASP A 134 -4.42 10.80 -13.71
C ASP A 134 -5.72 11.04 -12.91
N PHE A 135 -5.69 11.07 -11.57
CA PHE A 135 -6.85 11.44 -10.76
C PHE A 135 -7.30 12.88 -11.01
N LEU A 136 -6.37 13.85 -10.93
CA LEU A 136 -6.68 15.26 -11.10
C LEU A 136 -7.20 15.57 -12.51
N SER A 137 -6.67 14.87 -13.52
CA SER A 137 -7.09 15.05 -14.92
C SER A 137 -8.42 14.39 -15.27
N THR A 138 -8.82 13.31 -14.58
CA THR A 138 -10.03 12.54 -14.92
C THR A 138 -11.20 12.78 -13.97
N ARG A 139 -10.98 12.83 -12.64
CA ARG A 139 -12.05 12.91 -11.63
C ARG A 139 -12.61 14.32 -11.46
N SER A 140 -13.83 14.43 -10.93
CA SER A 140 -14.51 15.72 -10.73
C SER A 140 -13.63 16.70 -9.94
N LEU A 141 -13.77 18.01 -10.21
CA LEU A 141 -13.06 19.08 -9.52
C LEU A 141 -13.36 19.13 -8.01
N THR A 142 -14.40 18.44 -7.56
CA THR A 142 -14.79 18.31 -6.15
C THR A 142 -14.31 17.02 -5.50
N SER A 143 -13.79 16.06 -6.27
CA SER A 143 -13.35 14.78 -5.74
C SER A 143 -12.00 14.89 -5.03
N HIS A 144 -11.83 14.11 -3.96
CA HIS A 144 -10.64 14.07 -3.12
C HIS A 144 -9.92 12.72 -3.23
N LEU A 145 -8.60 12.76 -3.34
CA LEU A 145 -7.71 11.60 -3.31
C LEU A 145 -7.02 11.54 -1.95
N ILE A 146 -7.13 10.41 -1.27
CA ILE A 146 -6.41 10.12 -0.04
C ILE A 146 -5.40 9.03 -0.38
N LEU A 147 -4.13 9.40 -0.44
CA LEU A 147 -3.04 8.52 -0.88
C LEU A 147 -2.12 8.19 0.30
N ILE A 148 -1.92 6.90 0.52
CA ILE A 148 -1.21 6.33 1.67
C ILE A 148 -0.01 5.50 1.17
N PRO A 149 1.11 6.13 0.76
CA PRO A 149 2.35 5.41 0.49
C PRO A 149 2.94 4.83 1.77
N THR A 150 3.37 3.56 1.71
CA THR A 150 4.10 2.91 2.80
C THR A 150 5.58 2.74 2.46
N THR A 151 6.42 2.87 3.50
CA THR A 151 7.87 2.66 3.39
C THR A 151 8.41 1.94 4.62
N ARG A 152 9.65 1.45 4.56
CA ARG A 152 10.29 0.73 5.68
C ARG A 152 10.76 1.63 6.83
N SER A 153 10.76 2.96 6.70
CA SER A 153 11.24 3.84 7.77
C SER A 153 10.61 5.23 7.75
N VAL A 154 10.49 5.85 8.93
CA VAL A 154 9.98 7.23 9.10
C VAL A 154 10.67 8.22 8.15
N ARG A 155 12.00 8.14 8.05
CA ARG A 155 12.78 9.03 7.19
C ARG A 155 12.37 8.91 5.72
N LYS A 156 12.28 7.68 5.20
CA LYS A 156 11.87 7.43 3.82
C LYS A 156 10.42 7.87 3.59
N SER A 157 9.53 7.66 4.55
CA SER A 157 8.16 8.16 4.49
C SER A 157 8.12 9.69 4.39
N ARG A 158 8.89 10.42 5.21
CA ARG A 158 9.00 11.88 5.12
C ARG A 158 9.52 12.34 3.77
N GLU A 159 10.62 11.77 3.29
CA GLU A 159 11.22 12.10 1.99
C GLU A 159 10.23 11.85 0.84
N THR A 160 9.49 10.73 0.91
CA THR A 160 8.47 10.34 -0.08
C THR A 160 7.30 11.32 -0.12
N ILE A 161 6.71 11.64 1.04
CA ILE A 161 5.61 12.60 1.12
C ILE A 161 6.05 13.99 0.66
N SER A 162 7.25 14.44 1.05
CA SER A 162 7.80 15.70 0.56
C SER A 162 7.97 15.72 -0.96
N SER A 163 8.46 14.62 -1.55
CA SER A 163 8.58 14.50 -3.01
C SER A 163 7.21 14.55 -3.70
N LEU A 164 6.20 13.87 -3.14
CA LEU A 164 4.84 13.86 -3.69
C LEU A 164 4.15 15.22 -3.57
N LYS A 165 4.36 15.95 -2.47
CA LYS A 165 3.88 17.33 -2.33
C LYS A 165 4.50 18.26 -3.37
N LEU A 166 5.80 18.13 -3.60
CA LEU A 166 6.51 18.91 -4.62
C LEU A 166 6.00 18.57 -6.04
N HIS A 167 5.74 17.28 -6.32
CA HIS A 167 5.15 16.85 -7.58
C HIS A 167 3.74 17.42 -7.76
N LEU A 168 2.89 17.31 -6.74
CA LEU A 168 1.52 17.85 -6.73
C LEU A 168 1.50 19.37 -6.98
N ASP A 169 2.35 20.12 -6.28
CA ASP A 169 2.47 21.57 -6.45
C ASP A 169 2.91 21.93 -7.88
N ARG A 170 3.91 21.21 -8.41
CA ARG A 170 4.33 21.36 -9.81
C ARG A 170 3.19 21.05 -10.78
N THR A 171 2.48 19.94 -10.61
CA THR A 171 1.34 19.57 -11.48
C THR A 171 0.25 20.64 -11.43
N ALA A 172 -0.13 21.11 -10.23
CA ALA A 172 -1.13 22.16 -10.05
C ALA A 172 -0.69 23.49 -10.68
N THR A 173 0.58 23.88 -10.59
CA THR A 173 1.06 25.16 -11.10
C THR A 173 1.40 25.13 -12.60
N THR A 174 1.77 23.99 -13.17
CA THR A 174 2.28 23.90 -14.55
C THR A 174 1.29 23.28 -15.55
N SER A 175 0.32 22.50 -15.10
CA SER A 175 -0.61 21.80 -16.01
C SER A 175 -1.54 22.77 -16.75
N THR A 176 -1.44 22.79 -18.08
CA THR A 176 -2.36 23.53 -18.95
C THR A 176 -3.72 22.86 -19.04
N SER A 177 -3.76 21.53 -18.96
CA SER A 177 -5.00 20.75 -19.01
C SER A 177 -5.89 21.04 -17.79
N LEU A 178 -5.31 21.07 -16.58
CA LEU A 178 -6.07 21.40 -15.36
C LEU A 178 -6.63 22.82 -15.40
N ARG A 179 -5.81 23.79 -15.83
CA ARG A 179 -6.26 25.17 -16.08
C ARG A 179 -7.42 25.24 -17.07
N SER A 180 -7.29 24.57 -18.22
CA SER A 180 -8.35 24.57 -19.23
C SER A 180 -9.66 23.94 -18.74
N ARG A 181 -9.56 22.95 -17.84
CA ARG A 181 -10.70 22.22 -17.28
C ARG A 181 -11.45 23.03 -16.22
N ALA A 182 -10.73 23.73 -15.36
CA ALA A 182 -11.31 24.57 -14.31
C ALA A 182 -11.76 25.95 -14.81
N GLY A 183 -11.20 26.43 -15.91
CA GLY A 183 -11.56 27.71 -16.51
C GLY A 183 -10.78 28.90 -15.93
N PRO A 184 -11.30 30.13 -16.07
CA PRO A 184 -10.58 31.36 -15.75
C PRO A 184 -10.28 31.53 -14.25
N ASP A 185 -11.08 30.90 -13.38
CA ASP A 185 -10.96 31.01 -11.91
C ASP A 185 -10.07 29.92 -11.30
N TYR A 186 -9.19 29.31 -12.10
CA TYR A 186 -8.30 28.24 -11.62
C TYR A 186 -7.26 28.77 -10.62
N HIS A 187 -7.34 28.27 -9.38
CA HIS A 187 -6.29 28.43 -8.39
C HIS A 187 -5.57 27.10 -8.11
N PRO A 188 -4.22 27.06 -8.16
CA PRO A 188 -3.46 25.85 -7.82
C PRO A 188 -3.78 25.30 -6.42
N ASP A 189 -4.05 26.18 -5.45
CA ASP A 189 -4.36 25.79 -4.07
C ASP A 189 -5.65 24.94 -3.96
N ASP A 190 -6.65 25.21 -4.79
CA ASP A 190 -7.86 24.39 -4.84
C ASP A 190 -7.54 22.98 -5.31
N THR A 191 -6.59 22.83 -6.23
CA THR A 191 -6.13 21.53 -6.72
C THR A 191 -5.31 20.79 -5.68
N THR A 192 -4.39 21.47 -5.00
CA THR A 192 -3.56 20.83 -3.95
C THR A 192 -4.40 20.41 -2.75
N SER A 193 -5.44 21.17 -2.38
CA SER A 193 -6.35 20.85 -1.26
C SER A 193 -7.16 19.56 -1.44
N ARG A 194 -7.23 19.03 -2.66
CA ARG A 194 -7.96 17.80 -3.00
C ARG A 194 -7.15 16.53 -2.80
N VAL A 195 -5.83 16.64 -2.65
CA VAL A 195 -4.93 15.49 -2.50
C VAL A 195 -4.37 15.44 -1.09
N HIS A 196 -4.72 14.39 -0.35
CA HIS A 196 -4.34 14.18 1.04
C HIS A 196 -3.28 13.10 1.10
N LEU A 197 -2.10 13.46 1.61
CA LEU A 197 -0.94 12.59 1.66
C LEU A 197 -0.67 12.15 3.10
N LEU A 198 -0.78 10.86 3.35
CA LEU A 198 -0.59 10.22 4.66
C LEU A 198 0.44 9.11 4.52
N SER A 199 1.08 8.66 5.60
CA SER A 199 2.04 7.55 5.45
C SER A 199 2.09 6.66 6.68
N LEU A 200 2.49 5.42 6.45
CA LEU A 200 2.72 4.42 7.46
C LEU A 200 4.02 3.66 7.19
N GLN A 201 4.58 3.13 8.26
CA GLN A 201 5.70 2.21 8.18
C GLN A 201 5.19 0.80 7.94
N LEU A 202 5.79 0.11 6.98
CA LEU A 202 5.49 -1.27 6.66
C LEU A 202 6.77 -1.96 6.20
N ASP A 203 7.21 -2.96 6.94
CA ASP A 203 8.21 -3.90 6.47
C ASP A 203 7.59 -5.28 6.23
N LEU A 204 7.50 -5.67 4.96
CA LEU A 204 6.89 -6.93 4.54
C LEU A 204 7.74 -8.16 4.91
N CYS A 205 8.99 -7.96 5.30
CA CYS A 205 9.87 -9.02 5.79
C CYS A 205 9.78 -9.19 7.32
N ASP A 206 8.94 -8.43 8.02
CA ASP A 206 8.72 -8.50 9.46
C ASP A 206 7.23 -8.70 9.73
N LEU A 207 6.81 -9.96 9.91
CA LEU A 207 5.39 -10.31 10.03
C LEU A 207 4.71 -9.60 11.21
N PRO A 208 5.30 -9.53 12.44
CA PRO A 208 4.79 -8.68 13.51
C PRO A 208 4.55 -7.22 13.10
N SER A 209 5.47 -6.61 12.34
CA SER A 209 5.28 -5.24 11.85
C SER A 209 4.09 -5.14 10.89
N ILE A 210 3.78 -6.17 10.10
CA ILE A 210 2.62 -6.20 9.20
C ILE A 210 1.32 -6.16 10.01
N TYR A 211 1.19 -7.02 11.02
CA TYR A 211 0.01 -7.05 11.90
C TYR A 211 -0.16 -5.73 12.63
N ALA A 212 0.91 -5.18 13.24
CA ALA A 212 0.85 -3.89 13.93
C ALA A 212 0.45 -2.73 12.99
N CYS A 213 0.95 -2.74 11.75
CA CYS A 213 0.58 -1.77 10.73
C CYS A 213 -0.91 -1.89 10.34
N ALA A 214 -1.40 -3.11 10.14
CA ALA A 214 -2.80 -3.36 9.82
C ALA A 214 -3.73 -2.95 10.96
N THR A 215 -3.40 -3.28 12.22
CA THR A 215 -4.16 -2.82 13.39
C THR A 215 -4.22 -1.28 13.45
N THR A 216 -3.10 -0.61 13.16
CA THR A 216 -3.05 0.86 13.11
C THR A 216 -3.94 1.43 12.01
N LEU A 217 -4.04 0.78 10.85
CA LEU A 217 -4.93 1.20 9.77
C LEU A 217 -6.41 0.99 10.10
N VAL A 218 -6.76 -0.18 10.65
CA VAL A 218 -8.16 -0.58 10.89
C VAL A 218 -8.76 0.15 12.09
N ALA A 219 -8.02 0.19 13.20
CA ALA A 219 -8.50 0.69 14.48
C ALA A 219 -7.83 2.00 14.92
N GLY A 220 -6.66 2.32 14.37
CA GLY A 220 -5.84 3.44 14.78
C GLY A 220 -6.04 4.71 13.94
N HIS A 221 -5.00 5.54 13.95
CA HIS A 221 -4.95 6.80 13.23
C HIS A 221 -3.63 6.94 12.47
N ILE A 222 -3.68 7.61 11.33
CA ILE A 222 -2.54 7.89 10.47
C ILE A 222 -2.31 9.41 10.35
N THR A 223 -1.06 9.81 10.14
CA THR A 223 -0.68 11.22 10.04
C THR A 223 0.14 11.49 8.78
N ASP A 224 0.23 12.77 8.44
CA ASP A 224 1.26 13.25 7.53
C ASP A 224 2.60 13.29 8.30
N PRO A 225 3.62 12.50 7.90
CA PRO A 225 4.89 12.44 8.61
C PRO A 225 5.73 13.73 8.45
N THR A 226 5.38 14.61 7.51
CA THR A 226 6.11 15.86 7.22
C THR A 226 5.60 17.05 8.00
N ASP A 227 4.38 16.99 8.53
CA ASP A 227 3.80 18.03 9.37
C ASP A 227 3.80 17.57 10.84
N PRO A 228 4.66 18.13 11.70
CA PRO A 228 4.71 17.76 13.12
C PRO A 228 3.42 18.12 13.87
N ASN A 229 2.59 19.01 13.31
CA ASN A 229 1.30 19.40 13.88
C ASN A 229 0.11 18.67 13.21
N ALA A 230 0.37 17.66 12.37
CA ALA A 230 -0.68 16.94 11.69
C ALA A 230 -1.58 16.19 12.68
N TYR A 231 -2.88 16.43 12.59
CA TYR A 231 -3.86 15.70 13.37
C TYR A 231 -3.95 14.24 12.92
N PRO A 232 -3.86 13.26 13.82
CA PRO A 232 -4.13 11.86 13.50
C PRO A 232 -5.52 11.69 12.92
N ARG A 233 -5.62 10.99 11.79
CA ARG A 233 -6.86 10.75 11.04
C ARG A 233 -7.17 9.27 11.01
N ARG A 234 -8.44 8.92 11.21
CA ARG A 234 -8.95 7.57 10.92
C ARG A 234 -9.41 7.53 9.48
N ILE A 235 -9.13 6.42 8.78
CA ILE A 235 -9.68 6.17 7.45
C ILE A 235 -10.93 5.27 7.57
N PRO A 236 -12.00 5.55 6.82
CA PRO A 236 -13.23 4.78 6.92
C PRO A 236 -13.19 3.47 6.11
N ARG A 237 -12.39 3.43 5.05
CA ARG A 237 -12.25 2.31 4.11
C ARG A 237 -10.99 2.45 3.27
N LEU A 238 -10.66 1.41 2.52
CA LEU A 238 -9.70 1.44 1.42
C LEU A 238 -10.44 1.06 0.13
N ASP A 239 -10.39 1.93 -0.88
CA ASP A 239 -10.99 1.66 -2.19
C ASP A 239 -10.03 0.85 -3.07
N SER A 240 -8.73 1.08 -2.93
CA SER A 240 -7.72 0.28 -3.62
C SER A 240 -6.43 0.15 -2.80
N ILE A 241 -5.79 -1.02 -2.92
CA ILE A 241 -4.45 -1.28 -2.41
C ILE A 241 -3.58 -1.81 -3.55
N ILE A 242 -2.41 -1.21 -3.73
CA ILE A 242 -1.46 -1.59 -4.78
C ILE A 242 -0.23 -2.22 -4.14
N PHE A 243 -0.10 -3.52 -4.33
CA PHE A 243 1.02 -4.33 -3.87
C PHE A 243 2.17 -4.26 -4.86
N ASN A 244 3.00 -3.23 -4.70
CA ASN A 244 4.16 -2.95 -5.57
C ASN A 244 5.49 -3.33 -4.91
N ALA A 245 5.58 -3.27 -3.57
CA ALA A 245 6.82 -3.59 -2.88
C ALA A 245 7.35 -4.98 -3.24
N GLY A 246 8.67 -5.10 -3.32
CA GLY A 246 9.29 -6.37 -3.65
C GLY A 246 10.74 -6.18 -4.06
N PHE A 247 11.48 -7.28 -4.09
CA PHE A 247 12.86 -7.28 -4.55
C PHE A 247 13.24 -8.65 -5.16
N GLY A 248 14.31 -8.66 -5.95
CA GLY A 248 14.69 -9.80 -6.78
C GLY A 248 15.69 -10.79 -6.18
N GLY A 249 16.36 -10.45 -5.06
CA GLY A 249 17.41 -11.28 -4.48
C GLY A 249 18.67 -11.45 -5.36
N TRP A 250 18.89 -10.56 -6.33
CA TRP A 250 20.01 -10.67 -7.28
C TRP A 250 21.35 -10.24 -6.69
N THR A 251 22.39 -10.96 -7.07
CA THR A 251 23.77 -10.73 -6.60
C THR A 251 24.73 -10.29 -7.67
N GLY A 252 24.35 -10.44 -8.94
CA GLY A 252 25.20 -10.06 -10.06
C GLY A 252 24.60 -10.46 -11.40
N LEU A 253 25.43 -10.33 -12.43
CA LEU A 253 25.08 -10.67 -13.81
C LEU A 253 26.10 -11.69 -14.35
N ASP A 254 25.60 -12.71 -15.04
CA ASP A 254 26.42 -13.59 -15.87
C ASP A 254 26.75 -12.87 -17.18
N TRP A 255 27.89 -12.17 -17.20
CA TRP A 255 28.34 -11.41 -18.36
C TRP A 255 28.59 -12.32 -19.59
N ALA A 256 29.09 -13.54 -19.39
CA ALA A 256 29.32 -14.47 -20.49
C ALA A 256 27.97 -14.91 -21.09
N GLY A 257 27.03 -15.31 -20.24
CA GLY A 257 25.66 -15.64 -20.64
C GLY A 257 24.93 -14.49 -21.32
N LEU A 258 25.14 -13.24 -20.89
CA LEU A 258 24.63 -12.04 -21.55
C LEU A 258 25.16 -11.94 -22.99
N PHE A 259 26.48 -11.96 -23.19
CA PHE A 259 27.06 -11.83 -24.53
C PHE A 259 26.63 -13.00 -25.44
N THR A 260 26.69 -14.24 -24.95
CA THR A 260 26.20 -15.40 -25.71
C THR A 260 24.73 -15.27 -26.07
N SER A 261 23.88 -14.81 -25.15
CA SER A 261 22.45 -14.62 -25.42
C SER A 261 22.20 -13.49 -26.41
N LEU A 262 22.97 -12.40 -26.37
CA LEU A 262 22.87 -11.31 -27.35
C LEU A 262 23.14 -11.80 -28.78
N PHE A 263 24.15 -12.65 -28.97
CA PHE A 263 24.47 -13.22 -30.28
C PHE A 263 23.49 -14.31 -30.73
N THR A 264 22.96 -15.11 -29.80
CA THR A 264 22.12 -16.29 -30.15
C THR A 264 20.62 -15.99 -30.20
N LYS A 265 20.11 -15.14 -29.30
CA LYS A 265 18.68 -14.82 -29.17
C LYS A 265 18.33 -13.43 -29.72
N GLY A 266 19.32 -12.58 -29.94
CA GLY A 266 19.14 -11.20 -30.39
C GLY A 266 18.80 -10.23 -29.25
N LEU A 267 18.81 -8.94 -29.58
CA LEU A 267 18.70 -7.86 -28.58
C LEU A 267 17.35 -7.85 -27.85
N LEU A 268 16.23 -7.98 -28.59
CA LEU A 268 14.88 -7.82 -28.04
C LEU A 268 14.54 -8.89 -26.99
N PRO A 269 14.70 -10.20 -27.26
CA PRO A 269 14.43 -11.22 -26.24
C PRO A 269 15.31 -11.08 -25.01
N VAL A 270 16.58 -10.70 -25.18
CA VAL A 270 17.54 -10.55 -24.07
C VAL A 270 17.18 -9.39 -23.15
N LEU A 271 16.73 -8.26 -23.70
CA LEU A 271 16.33 -7.10 -22.90
C LEU A 271 14.93 -7.23 -22.29
N THR A 272 14.06 -8.06 -22.89
CA THR A 272 12.69 -8.28 -22.40
C THR A 272 12.61 -9.42 -21.38
N TRP A 273 13.32 -10.53 -21.62
CA TRP A 273 13.36 -11.72 -20.77
C TRP A 273 14.82 -12.12 -20.45
N PRO A 274 15.54 -11.33 -19.66
CA PRO A 274 16.94 -11.58 -19.34
C PRO A 274 17.16 -12.91 -18.61
N SER A 275 17.99 -13.80 -19.16
CA SER A 275 18.36 -15.08 -18.54
C SER A 275 19.73 -15.07 -17.84
N PHE A 276 20.36 -13.90 -17.72
CA PHE A 276 21.72 -13.72 -17.20
C PHE A 276 21.74 -13.09 -15.80
N LYS A 277 20.57 -12.98 -15.15
CA LYS A 277 20.45 -12.49 -13.76
C LYS A 277 20.89 -13.61 -12.83
N LEU A 278 21.85 -13.34 -11.95
CA LEU A 278 22.26 -14.28 -10.91
C LEU A 278 21.54 -13.92 -9.61
N ALA A 279 20.80 -14.88 -9.05
CA ALA A 279 20.17 -14.76 -7.74
C ALA A 279 20.88 -15.65 -6.70
N ARG A 280 20.78 -15.28 -5.42
CA ARG A 280 21.19 -16.16 -4.31
C ARG A 280 20.07 -17.15 -4.01
N PRO A 281 20.32 -18.47 -4.02
CA PRO A 281 19.46 -19.41 -3.32
C PRO A 281 19.50 -19.13 -1.81
N GLY A 282 18.41 -19.35 -1.09
CA GLY A 282 18.49 -19.65 0.35
C GLY A 282 18.46 -18.49 1.34
N ALA A 283 17.97 -17.29 0.99
CA ALA A 283 17.75 -16.26 2.02
C ALA A 283 16.45 -16.57 2.81
N VAL A 284 16.61 -16.96 4.08
CA VAL A 284 15.51 -17.23 5.01
C VAL A 284 15.45 -16.15 6.08
N LEU A 285 14.24 -15.69 6.39
CA LEU A 285 13.97 -14.72 7.45
C LEU A 285 13.87 -15.41 8.81
N ASN A 286 14.56 -14.83 9.79
CA ASN A 286 14.42 -15.22 11.20
C ASN A 286 13.38 -14.32 11.86
N GLN A 287 12.15 -14.82 12.03
CA GLN A 287 11.10 -14.14 12.77
C GLN A 287 11.21 -14.46 14.26
N ARG A 288 10.86 -13.52 15.14
CA ARG A 288 10.82 -13.74 16.59
C ARG A 288 9.37 -13.71 17.08
N PRO A 289 8.98 -14.58 18.03
CA PRO A 289 7.64 -14.53 18.60
C PRO A 289 7.39 -13.19 19.31
N VAL A 290 6.14 -12.72 19.27
CA VAL A 290 5.71 -11.47 19.92
C VAL A 290 5.63 -11.72 21.43
N ARG A 291 6.77 -11.68 22.14
CA ARG A 291 6.76 -11.64 23.60
C ARG A 291 6.40 -10.23 24.08
N SER A 292 5.33 -10.13 24.86
CA SER A 292 4.77 -8.93 25.50
C SER A 292 5.69 -8.17 26.47
N ASP A 293 6.93 -8.58 26.63
CA ASP A 293 7.80 -8.21 27.75
C ASP A 293 9.09 -7.47 27.30
N LEU A 294 9.20 -7.11 26.03
CA LEU A 294 10.32 -6.33 25.49
C LEU A 294 9.83 -5.13 24.65
N VAL A 295 9.21 -4.17 25.31
CA VAL A 295 9.23 -2.76 24.87
C VAL A 295 10.39 -2.09 25.62
N PRO A 296 11.57 -1.84 25.02
CA PRO A 296 12.54 -0.99 25.66
C PRO A 296 12.04 0.46 25.53
N ASN A 297 11.84 1.10 26.68
CA ASN A 297 11.90 2.55 26.78
C ASN A 297 13.19 3.05 26.11
N GLU A 298 13.05 4.18 25.44
CA GLU A 298 14.08 4.96 24.76
C GLU A 298 15.47 4.85 25.43
N SER A 299 16.47 4.39 24.68
CA SER A 299 17.88 4.64 24.99
C SER A 299 18.68 4.75 23.69
N PRO A 300 19.52 5.81 23.50
CA PRO A 300 20.29 6.02 22.27
C PRO A 300 21.43 5.02 22.04
N ASP A 301 21.77 4.20 23.04
CA ASP A 301 22.93 3.30 23.03
C ASP A 301 22.51 1.82 22.99
N ASN A 302 21.74 1.42 21.97
CA ASN A 302 21.28 0.04 21.84
C ASN A 302 22.39 -0.88 21.26
N PRO A 303 22.87 -1.93 21.98
CA PRO A 303 23.88 -2.86 21.48
C PRO A 303 23.38 -3.80 20.36
N LEU A 304 22.11 -3.70 19.95
CA LEU A 304 21.50 -4.54 18.90
C LEU A 304 21.91 -4.17 17.46
N ALA A 305 22.85 -3.25 17.26
CA ALA A 305 23.46 -2.98 15.95
C ALA A 305 24.35 -4.14 15.42
N HIS A 306 24.62 -5.16 16.24
CA HIS A 306 25.45 -6.30 15.84
C HIS A 306 24.83 -7.65 16.29
N ALA A 307 23.73 -8.06 15.68
CA ALA A 307 23.26 -9.45 15.74
C ALA A 307 23.26 -10.06 14.34
N SER A 308 24.45 -10.51 13.93
CA SER A 308 24.71 -11.27 12.70
C SER A 308 24.19 -12.71 12.82
N ALA A 309 23.26 -13.06 11.94
CA ALA A 309 23.18 -14.27 11.09
C ALA A 309 23.54 -15.71 11.57
N TYR A 310 23.94 -15.98 12.82
CA TYR A 310 24.41 -17.34 13.18
C TYR A 310 24.01 -17.81 14.58
N ASP A 311 22.71 -17.86 14.90
CA ASP A 311 22.24 -18.68 16.03
C ASP A 311 21.61 -19.98 15.50
N THR A 312 22.14 -21.12 15.94
CA THR A 312 22.07 -22.44 15.27
C THR A 312 21.11 -23.42 15.95
N LYS A 313 19.89 -22.97 16.27
CA LYS A 313 18.73 -23.84 16.57
C LYS A 313 17.50 -23.28 15.81
N PRO A 314 16.68 -24.09 15.12
CA PRO A 314 15.55 -23.56 14.36
C PRO A 314 14.44 -23.13 15.32
N SER A 315 14.50 -21.88 15.77
CA SER A 315 13.49 -21.31 16.67
C SER A 315 12.26 -20.78 15.94
N SER A 316 12.24 -20.76 14.60
CA SER A 316 11.11 -20.32 13.78
C SER A 316 10.88 -21.22 12.57
N PRO A 317 9.64 -21.33 12.05
CA PRO A 317 9.38 -21.95 10.75
C PRO A 317 10.20 -21.28 9.64
N VAL A 318 10.42 -21.98 8.53
CA VAL A 318 11.12 -21.43 7.36
C VAL A 318 10.24 -20.38 6.70
N LEU A 319 10.83 -19.20 6.44
CA LEU A 319 10.23 -18.12 5.67
C LEU A 319 11.21 -17.59 4.62
N GLY A 320 11.01 -17.91 3.35
CA GLY A 320 11.83 -17.38 2.26
C GLY A 320 11.71 -15.85 2.16
N GLU A 321 12.84 -15.13 2.11
CA GLU A 321 12.87 -13.66 2.13
C GLU A 321 12.19 -13.05 0.90
N VAL A 322 12.54 -13.54 -0.30
CA VAL A 322 11.96 -13.06 -1.56
C VAL A 322 10.47 -13.40 -1.65
N PHE A 323 10.10 -14.61 -1.23
CA PHE A 323 8.70 -15.05 -1.14
C PHE A 323 7.89 -14.15 -0.18
N CYS A 324 8.44 -13.85 1.01
CA CYS A 324 7.80 -12.99 1.99
C CYS A 324 7.61 -11.57 1.47
N ALA A 325 8.68 -10.97 0.93
CA ALA A 325 8.63 -9.59 0.43
C ALA A 325 7.70 -9.41 -0.77
N ASN A 326 7.63 -10.40 -1.67
CA ASN A 326 6.89 -10.27 -2.91
C ASN A 326 5.44 -10.75 -2.81
N VAL A 327 5.15 -11.76 -1.97
CA VAL A 327 3.84 -12.43 -1.91
C VAL A 327 3.30 -12.55 -0.51
N PHE A 328 3.97 -13.30 0.38
CA PHE A 328 3.35 -13.73 1.64
C PHE A 328 3.09 -12.58 2.63
N GLY A 329 4.01 -11.61 2.74
CA GLY A 329 3.77 -10.43 3.56
C GLY A 329 2.58 -9.61 3.06
N HIS A 330 2.43 -9.46 1.74
CA HIS A 330 1.26 -8.80 1.15
C HIS A 330 -0.03 -9.60 1.35
N TYR A 331 0.05 -10.93 1.26
CA TYR A 331 -1.09 -11.82 1.47
C TYR A 331 -1.64 -11.69 2.89
N VAL A 332 -0.76 -11.76 3.90
CA VAL A 332 -1.11 -11.52 5.30
C VAL A 332 -1.68 -10.11 5.47
N PHE A 333 -1.03 -9.09 4.90
CA PHE A 333 -1.47 -7.71 5.03
C PHE A 333 -2.86 -7.46 4.42
N ALA A 334 -3.17 -8.03 3.24
CA ALA A 334 -4.51 -7.91 2.66
C ALA A 334 -5.59 -8.58 3.52
N HIS A 335 -5.30 -9.73 4.11
CA HIS A 335 -6.23 -10.43 5.02
C HIS A 335 -6.57 -9.56 6.24
N GLU A 336 -5.56 -8.97 6.90
CA GLU A 336 -5.79 -8.10 8.06
C GLU A 336 -6.53 -6.79 7.69
N LEU A 337 -6.50 -6.38 6.43
CA LEU A 337 -7.16 -5.18 5.93
C LEU A 337 -8.58 -5.42 5.39
N LEU A 338 -9.11 -6.65 5.48
CA LEU A 338 -10.50 -6.94 5.07
C LEU A 338 -11.54 -6.01 5.70
N PRO A 339 -11.45 -5.58 6.98
CA PRO A 339 -12.39 -4.62 7.54
C PRO A 339 -12.46 -3.28 6.79
N LEU A 340 -11.40 -2.90 6.06
CA LEU A 340 -11.35 -1.69 5.24
C LEU A 340 -11.64 -1.95 3.75
N LEU A 341 -11.39 -3.17 3.27
CA LEU A 341 -11.52 -3.55 1.86
C LEU A 341 -12.89 -4.15 1.51
N SER A 342 -13.55 -4.81 2.46
CA SER A 342 -14.88 -5.39 2.27
C SER A 342 -15.98 -4.33 2.29
N ARG A 343 -17.15 -4.63 1.72
CA ARG A 343 -18.30 -3.72 1.61
C ARG A 343 -19.57 -4.33 2.19
N ALA A 344 -20.51 -3.46 2.57
CA ALA A 344 -21.78 -3.87 3.15
C ALA A 344 -22.78 -4.32 2.08
N SER A 345 -22.85 -3.59 0.96
CA SER A 345 -23.75 -3.90 -0.17
C SER A 345 -23.00 -4.27 -1.46
N PRO A 346 -23.52 -5.21 -2.27
CA PRO A 346 -23.02 -5.49 -3.63
C PRO A 346 -23.14 -4.31 -4.60
N ASP A 347 -23.97 -3.32 -4.28
CA ASP A 347 -24.11 -2.09 -5.06
C ASP A 347 -22.94 -1.12 -4.85
N GLU A 348 -22.15 -1.32 -3.80
CA GLU A 348 -20.94 -0.54 -3.57
C GLU A 348 -19.79 -1.06 -4.44
N THR A 349 -18.94 -0.14 -4.88
CA THR A 349 -17.65 -0.47 -5.49
C THR A 349 -16.84 -1.36 -4.54
N PRO A 350 -16.54 -2.62 -4.92
CA PRO A 350 -15.73 -3.50 -4.08
C PRO A 350 -14.33 -2.92 -3.91
N GLY A 351 -13.72 -3.14 -2.75
CA GLY A 351 -12.30 -2.82 -2.57
C GLY A 351 -11.45 -3.58 -3.59
N ARG A 352 -10.41 -2.93 -4.11
CA ARG A 352 -9.54 -3.53 -5.14
C ARG A 352 -8.17 -3.86 -4.56
N VAL A 353 -7.72 -5.10 -4.73
CA VAL A 353 -6.34 -5.52 -4.42
C VAL A 353 -5.59 -5.71 -5.74
N VAL A 354 -4.67 -4.78 -6.02
CA VAL A 354 -3.90 -4.76 -7.27
C VAL A 354 -2.51 -5.34 -7.02
N TRP A 355 -2.30 -6.55 -7.51
CA TRP A 355 -1.03 -7.26 -7.41
C TRP A 355 -0.06 -6.84 -8.52
N THR A 356 1.18 -6.52 -8.16
CA THR A 356 2.24 -6.22 -9.13
C THR A 356 3.12 -7.45 -9.35
N SER A 357 2.92 -8.10 -10.48
CA SER A 357 3.73 -9.21 -10.97
C SER A 357 4.87 -8.71 -11.90
N SER A 358 5.44 -9.61 -12.70
CA SER A 358 6.49 -9.38 -13.69
C SER A 358 6.03 -9.84 -15.07
N ILE A 359 6.78 -9.50 -16.13
CA ILE A 359 6.65 -10.12 -17.44
C ILE A 359 7.32 -11.51 -17.52
N GLU A 360 8.10 -11.89 -16.50
CA GLU A 360 8.90 -13.12 -16.46
C GLU A 360 8.47 -14.25 -15.48
N PRO A 361 7.20 -14.42 -15.06
CA PRO A 361 6.81 -15.50 -14.15
C PRO A 361 6.61 -16.82 -14.90
N LEU A 362 7.69 -17.38 -15.45
CA LEU A 362 7.66 -18.60 -16.24
C LEU A 362 7.46 -19.82 -15.34
N ALA A 363 6.62 -20.77 -15.79
CA ALA A 363 6.19 -21.90 -14.97
C ALA A 363 7.34 -22.74 -14.44
N ARG A 364 8.43 -22.88 -15.22
CA ARG A 364 9.63 -23.64 -14.84
C ARG A 364 10.31 -23.21 -13.54
N HIS A 365 10.09 -21.98 -13.07
CA HIS A 365 10.75 -21.47 -11.85
C HIS A 365 9.95 -21.78 -10.58
N PHE A 366 8.65 -22.10 -10.70
CA PHE A 366 7.79 -22.42 -9.57
C PHE A 366 7.66 -23.92 -9.41
N ARG A 367 7.98 -24.41 -8.22
CA ARG A 367 7.85 -25.83 -7.87
C ARG A 367 7.09 -25.94 -6.55
N LEU A 368 6.19 -26.91 -6.47
CA LEU A 368 5.37 -27.11 -5.26
C LEU A 368 6.17 -27.65 -4.07
N ASP A 369 7.24 -28.40 -4.33
CA ASP A 369 8.15 -28.91 -3.30
C ASP A 369 9.10 -27.83 -2.74
N ASP A 370 9.35 -26.76 -3.49
CA ASP A 370 10.04 -25.54 -3.07
C ASP A 370 9.11 -24.32 -3.14
N PHE A 371 7.96 -24.41 -2.48
CA PHE A 371 6.88 -23.43 -2.58
C PHE A 371 7.33 -21.99 -2.24
N GLN A 372 8.25 -21.85 -1.27
CA GLN A 372 8.78 -20.56 -0.83
C GLN A 372 10.00 -20.09 -1.66
N GLY A 373 10.44 -20.87 -2.64
CA GLY A 373 11.56 -20.53 -3.52
C GLY A 373 12.88 -20.35 -2.78
N VAL A 374 13.16 -21.21 -1.80
CA VAL A 374 14.40 -21.14 -0.99
C VAL A 374 15.53 -21.90 -1.69
N GLU A 375 15.22 -22.94 -2.46
CA GLU A 375 16.21 -23.77 -3.15
C GLU A 375 16.42 -23.38 -4.63
N THR A 376 15.42 -22.76 -5.25
CA THR A 376 15.44 -22.36 -6.66
C THR A 376 16.47 -21.26 -6.97
N GLU A 377 17.02 -21.28 -8.18
CA GLU A 377 17.88 -20.21 -8.72
C GLU A 377 17.07 -19.01 -9.25
N GLY A 378 15.74 -19.12 -9.30
CA GLY A 378 14.82 -18.06 -9.73
C GLY A 378 13.77 -17.69 -8.67
N PRO A 379 14.15 -17.29 -7.45
CA PRO A 379 13.19 -17.03 -6.36
C PRO A 379 12.24 -15.86 -6.68
N TYR A 380 12.74 -14.86 -7.43
CA TYR A 380 11.91 -13.76 -7.90
C TYR A 380 10.85 -14.25 -8.88
N GLU A 381 11.24 -14.96 -9.93
CA GLU A 381 10.33 -15.48 -10.95
C GLU A 381 9.32 -16.47 -10.34
N SER A 382 9.76 -17.33 -9.41
CA SER A 382 8.91 -18.23 -8.63
C SER A 382 7.84 -17.46 -7.84
N SER A 383 8.26 -16.43 -7.08
CA SER A 383 7.33 -15.61 -6.29
C SER A 383 6.31 -14.86 -7.18
N LYS A 384 6.74 -14.38 -8.35
CA LYS A 384 5.84 -13.68 -9.29
C LYS A 384 4.90 -14.65 -10.00
N ARG A 385 5.31 -15.90 -10.25
CA ARG A 385 4.42 -16.97 -10.72
C ARG A 385 3.35 -17.32 -9.70
N LEU A 386 3.72 -17.40 -8.43
CA LEU A 386 2.78 -17.57 -7.34
C LEU A 386 1.76 -16.41 -7.28
N THR A 387 2.22 -15.16 -7.45
CA THR A 387 1.33 -13.99 -7.55
C THR A 387 0.32 -14.12 -8.70
N ASP A 388 0.78 -14.53 -9.88
CA ASP A 388 -0.10 -14.72 -11.05
C ASP A 388 -1.20 -15.74 -10.75
N ILE A 389 -0.82 -16.90 -10.21
CA ILE A 389 -1.77 -17.98 -9.88
C ILE A 389 -2.78 -17.50 -8.84
N LEU A 390 -2.34 -16.88 -7.74
CA LEU A 390 -3.23 -16.39 -6.68
C LEU A 390 -4.24 -15.36 -7.19
N ALA A 391 -3.79 -14.35 -7.94
CA ALA A 391 -4.66 -13.28 -8.42
C ALA A 391 -5.67 -13.80 -9.45
N LEU A 392 -5.21 -14.52 -10.47
CA LEU A 392 -6.07 -14.98 -11.58
C LEU A 392 -7.05 -16.07 -11.18
N THR A 393 -6.72 -16.86 -10.16
CA THR A 393 -7.62 -17.93 -9.70
C THR A 393 -8.53 -17.50 -8.55
N SER A 394 -8.33 -16.33 -7.93
CA SER A 394 -9.11 -15.86 -6.76
C SER A 394 -10.62 -15.80 -6.94
N HIS A 395 -11.07 -15.59 -8.17
CA HIS A 395 -12.49 -15.45 -8.52
C HIS A 395 -13.13 -16.78 -8.96
N LEU A 396 -12.35 -17.85 -9.14
CA LEU A 396 -12.88 -19.14 -9.61
C LEU A 396 -13.69 -19.86 -8.53
N PRO A 397 -14.82 -20.50 -8.87
CA PRO A 397 -15.62 -21.26 -7.90
C PRO A 397 -14.84 -22.40 -7.21
N SER A 398 -13.87 -23.00 -7.90
CA SER A 398 -13.03 -24.10 -7.40
C SER A 398 -12.13 -23.64 -6.24
N THR A 399 -11.44 -22.52 -6.40
CA THR A 399 -10.56 -21.94 -5.39
C THR A 399 -11.32 -21.22 -4.28
N GLN A 400 -12.47 -20.60 -4.58
CA GLN A 400 -13.30 -19.90 -3.59
C GLN A 400 -13.73 -20.81 -2.43
N ARG A 401 -13.94 -22.10 -2.68
CA ARG A 401 -14.25 -23.08 -1.61
C ARG A 401 -13.12 -23.22 -0.59
N ILE A 402 -11.88 -22.98 -1.02
CA ILE A 402 -10.67 -23.09 -0.21
C ILE A 402 -10.31 -21.73 0.40
N SER A 403 -10.42 -20.67 -0.38
CA SER A 403 -10.06 -19.30 0.01
C SER A 403 -11.16 -18.56 0.78
N GLN A 404 -12.31 -19.19 1.05
CA GLN A 404 -13.40 -18.54 1.77
C GLN A 404 -12.95 -18.00 3.15
N SER A 405 -12.12 -18.75 3.88
CA SER A 405 -11.58 -18.28 5.17
C SER A 405 -10.68 -17.06 5.01
N TYR A 406 -9.95 -16.97 3.89
CA TYR A 406 -9.11 -15.83 3.60
C TYR A 406 -9.91 -14.55 3.34
N PHE A 407 -11.11 -14.63 2.75
CA PHE A 407 -11.92 -13.45 2.40
C PHE A 407 -12.94 -13.06 3.46
N THR A 408 -12.99 -13.78 4.59
CA THR A 408 -13.92 -13.51 5.68
C THR A 408 -13.19 -12.77 6.80
N PRO A 409 -13.64 -11.57 7.22
CA PRO A 409 -13.09 -10.91 8.41
C PRO A 409 -13.12 -11.84 9.64
N GLU A 410 -12.09 -11.79 10.46
CA GLU A 410 -11.95 -12.64 11.65
C GLU A 410 -13.04 -12.39 12.70
N GLU A 411 -13.42 -11.12 12.89
CA GLU A 411 -14.50 -10.76 13.80
C GLU A 411 -15.87 -11.06 13.17
N GLU A 412 -16.62 -11.97 13.76
CA GLU A 412 -17.90 -12.46 13.22
C GLU A 412 -18.91 -11.34 12.96
N ASP A 413 -19.00 -10.35 13.86
CA ASP A 413 -19.87 -9.20 13.69
C ASP A 413 -19.45 -8.28 12.53
N THR A 414 -18.15 -8.20 12.25
CA THR A 414 -17.61 -7.45 11.11
C THR A 414 -17.84 -8.23 9.82
N ALA A 415 -17.65 -9.55 9.82
CA ALA A 415 -17.95 -10.42 8.68
C ALA A 415 -19.42 -10.38 8.26
N ARG A 416 -20.34 -10.36 9.24
CA ARG A 416 -21.78 -10.23 8.97
C ARG A 416 -22.15 -8.86 8.39
N ARG A 417 -21.45 -7.79 8.81
CA ARG A 417 -21.68 -6.42 8.34
C ARG A 417 -21.06 -6.12 6.98
N LEU A 418 -19.98 -6.80 6.62
CA LEU A 418 -19.21 -6.57 5.40
C LEU A 418 -19.09 -7.85 4.54
N PRO A 419 -20.21 -8.38 4.00
CA PRO A 419 -20.23 -9.65 3.29
C PRO A 419 -19.58 -9.59 1.90
N VAL A 420 -19.42 -8.40 1.32
CA VAL A 420 -18.86 -8.25 -0.03
C VAL A 420 -17.34 -8.18 0.06
N ARG A 421 -16.67 -9.20 -0.49
CA ARG A 421 -15.22 -9.29 -0.53
C ARG A 421 -14.58 -8.34 -1.55
N PRO A 422 -13.29 -8.02 -1.41
CA PRO A 422 -12.56 -7.29 -2.43
C PRO A 422 -12.28 -8.13 -3.69
N SER A 423 -12.11 -7.44 -4.82
CA SER A 423 -11.68 -8.00 -6.10
C SER A 423 -10.15 -7.96 -6.25
N PHE A 424 -9.58 -9.00 -6.84
CA PHE A 424 -8.14 -9.10 -7.10
C PHE A 424 -7.84 -8.82 -8.56
N TYR A 425 -6.87 -7.95 -8.82
CA TYR A 425 -6.41 -7.62 -10.17
C TYR A 425 -4.91 -7.85 -10.28
N LEU A 426 -4.46 -8.25 -11.47
CA LEU A 426 -3.07 -8.57 -11.72
C LEU A 426 -2.46 -7.59 -12.73
N THR A 427 -1.35 -6.97 -12.36
CA THR A 427 -0.62 -6.02 -13.21
C THR A 427 0.86 -6.35 -13.31
N HIS A 428 1.58 -5.76 -14.26
CA HIS A 428 3.04 -5.71 -14.23
C HIS A 428 3.58 -4.41 -14.86
N PRO A 429 4.75 -3.91 -14.44
CA PRO A 429 5.24 -2.59 -14.85
C PRO A 429 5.98 -2.60 -16.20
N GLY A 430 6.00 -3.72 -16.92
CA GLY A 430 6.93 -3.93 -18.03
C GLY A 430 8.39 -3.89 -17.55
N VAL A 431 9.28 -3.46 -18.44
CA VAL A 431 10.72 -3.31 -18.20
C VAL A 431 11.05 -1.84 -17.99
N VAL A 432 11.47 -1.51 -16.77
CA VAL A 432 11.82 -0.16 -16.33
C VAL A 432 13.29 -0.08 -15.90
N ALA A 433 13.92 1.06 -16.15
CA ALA A 433 15.26 1.33 -15.64
C ALA A 433 15.18 1.60 -14.13
N SER A 434 15.65 0.64 -13.33
CA SER A 434 15.70 0.72 -11.87
C SER A 434 17.09 0.36 -11.35
N ASN A 435 17.43 0.82 -10.15
CA ASN A 435 18.70 0.52 -9.47
C ASN A 435 18.75 -0.90 -8.88
N LEU A 436 17.97 -1.83 -9.42
CA LEU A 436 17.76 -3.15 -8.82
C LEU A 436 18.95 -4.11 -9.07
N PHE A 437 19.88 -3.74 -9.95
CA PHE A 437 21.07 -4.55 -10.28
C PHE A 437 22.35 -3.96 -9.67
N PRO A 438 23.05 -4.69 -8.78
CA PRO A 438 24.38 -4.30 -8.33
C PRO A 438 25.39 -4.57 -9.46
N VAL A 439 25.90 -3.51 -10.10
CA VAL A 439 26.87 -3.62 -11.19
C VAL A 439 28.11 -2.73 -10.94
N PRO A 440 29.32 -3.17 -11.34
CA PRO A 440 30.54 -2.36 -11.25
C PRO A 440 30.43 -1.13 -12.17
N PHE A 441 30.89 0.04 -11.74
CA PHE A 441 30.67 1.33 -12.45
C PHE A 441 29.18 1.67 -12.66
N PRO A 442 28.40 1.79 -11.56
CA PRO A 442 26.94 1.87 -11.61
C PRO A 442 26.43 3.03 -12.46
N PHE A 443 27.16 4.15 -12.53
CA PHE A 443 26.75 5.30 -13.33
C PHE A 443 26.77 5.00 -14.84
N ILE A 444 27.88 4.48 -15.37
CA ILE A 444 28.02 4.23 -16.81
C ILE A 444 27.08 3.11 -17.25
N LEU A 445 27.04 2.02 -16.49
CA LEU A 445 26.20 0.88 -16.83
C LEU A 445 24.70 1.18 -16.69
N PHE A 446 24.29 2.03 -15.75
CA PHE A 446 22.89 2.45 -15.65
C PHE A 446 22.44 3.21 -16.91
N TRP A 447 23.23 4.17 -17.38
CA TRP A 447 22.90 4.91 -18.59
C TRP A 447 22.95 4.04 -19.86
N ALA A 448 23.93 3.15 -19.96
CA ALA A 448 24.00 2.18 -21.06
C ALA A 448 22.80 1.23 -21.06
N TYR A 449 22.40 0.71 -19.89
CA TYR A 449 21.21 -0.12 -19.73
C TYR A 449 19.94 0.66 -20.11
N LYS A 450 19.76 1.87 -19.59
CA LYS A 450 18.62 2.73 -19.93
C LYS A 450 18.55 3.02 -21.43
N PHE A 451 19.69 3.28 -22.07
CA PHE A 451 19.77 3.43 -23.53
C PHE A 451 19.36 2.15 -24.26
N ALA A 452 19.83 0.99 -23.81
CA ALA A 452 19.44 -0.30 -24.38
C ALA A 452 17.93 -0.54 -24.28
N LEU A 453 17.29 -0.18 -23.16
CA LEU A 453 15.82 -0.26 -23.02
C LEU A 453 15.09 0.66 -24.00
N TYR A 454 15.58 1.89 -24.21
CA TYR A 454 15.02 2.78 -25.23
C TYR A 454 15.19 2.23 -26.64
N LEU A 455 16.34 1.62 -26.94
CA LEU A 455 16.57 0.96 -28.21
C LEU A 455 15.60 -0.21 -28.42
N ALA A 456 15.36 -1.03 -27.40
CA ALA A 456 14.36 -2.10 -27.46
C ALA A 456 12.94 -1.56 -27.74
N ARG A 457 12.57 -0.45 -27.12
CA ARG A 457 11.30 0.24 -27.40
C ARG A 457 11.22 0.72 -28.85
N TRP A 458 12.29 1.34 -29.37
CA TRP A 458 12.33 1.83 -30.75
C TRP A 458 12.28 0.71 -31.79
N LEU A 459 12.78 -0.48 -31.44
CA LEU A 459 12.66 -1.69 -32.23
C LEU A 459 11.27 -2.36 -32.12
N GLY A 460 10.30 -1.70 -31.48
CA GLY A 460 8.90 -2.12 -31.49
C GLY A 460 8.45 -2.94 -30.28
N SER A 461 9.29 -3.08 -29.24
CA SER A 461 8.86 -3.79 -28.03
C SER A 461 7.83 -2.97 -27.24
N PRO A 462 6.62 -3.52 -26.96
CA PRO A 462 5.63 -2.84 -26.13
C PRO A 462 6.05 -2.79 -24.66
N TRP A 463 6.82 -3.78 -24.20
CA TRP A 463 7.10 -3.99 -22.78
C TRP A 463 8.19 -3.09 -22.20
N HIS A 464 8.63 -2.06 -22.92
CA HIS A 464 9.67 -1.16 -22.46
C HIS A 464 9.13 0.25 -22.17
N PRO A 465 8.37 0.48 -21.09
CA PRO A 465 8.06 1.83 -20.63
C PRO A 465 9.31 2.64 -20.27
N VAL A 466 10.40 1.95 -19.86
CA VAL A 466 11.71 2.49 -19.49
C VAL A 466 11.71 3.33 -18.21
N THR A 467 10.70 4.19 -18.00
CA THR A 467 10.59 5.04 -16.81
C THR A 467 9.65 4.41 -15.79
N TRP A 468 9.87 4.69 -14.51
CA TRP A 468 8.96 4.27 -13.44
C TRP A 468 7.53 4.81 -13.62
N TYR A 469 7.39 6.07 -14.07
CA TYR A 469 6.10 6.68 -14.39
C TYR A 469 5.38 5.95 -15.53
N GLY A 470 6.13 5.49 -16.54
CA GLY A 470 5.60 4.64 -17.61
C GLY A 470 5.17 3.27 -17.10
N GLY A 471 5.97 2.67 -16.21
CA GLY A 471 5.67 1.39 -15.57
C GLY A 471 4.46 1.42 -14.63
N ALA A 472 4.01 2.61 -14.22
CA ALA A 472 2.84 2.79 -13.37
C ALA A 472 1.48 2.75 -14.09
N VAL A 473 1.44 2.75 -15.43
CA VAL A 473 0.17 2.93 -16.17
C VAL A 473 -0.88 1.86 -15.86
N ALA A 474 -0.51 0.58 -15.85
CA ALA A 474 -1.45 -0.51 -15.59
C ALA A 474 -2.06 -0.49 -14.18
N PRO A 475 -1.26 -0.42 -13.08
CA PRO A 475 -1.83 -0.37 -11.74
C PRO A 475 -2.66 0.90 -11.47
N VAL A 476 -2.25 2.06 -12.02
CA VAL A 476 -3.04 3.30 -11.91
C VAL A 476 -4.36 3.19 -12.68
N TRP A 477 -4.33 2.63 -13.88
CA TRP A 477 -5.53 2.41 -14.67
C TRP A 477 -6.53 1.52 -13.94
N ILE A 478 -6.12 0.35 -13.44
CA ILE A 478 -6.99 -0.52 -12.63
C ILE A 478 -7.58 0.21 -11.42
N THR A 479 -6.79 1.07 -10.77
CA THR A 479 -7.23 1.83 -9.59
C THR A 479 -8.25 2.91 -9.92
N LEU A 480 -8.10 3.57 -11.08
CA LEU A 480 -8.93 4.71 -11.47
C LEU A 480 -10.07 4.37 -12.42
N GLN A 481 -10.13 3.16 -13.00
CA GLN A 481 -11.25 2.78 -13.87
C GLN A 481 -12.57 2.66 -13.11
N ASP A 482 -13.68 2.87 -13.80
CA ASP A 482 -15.01 2.54 -13.29
C ASP A 482 -15.23 1.03 -13.24
N ASP A 483 -16.08 0.58 -12.31
CA ASP A 483 -16.34 -0.85 -12.11
C ASP A 483 -17.09 -1.47 -13.29
N GLU A 484 -17.92 -0.70 -13.99
CA GLU A 484 -18.68 -1.18 -15.15
C GLU A 484 -17.72 -1.63 -16.25
N THR A 485 -16.75 -0.77 -16.61
CA THR A 485 -15.70 -1.08 -17.58
C THR A 485 -14.85 -2.27 -17.14
N LEU A 486 -14.47 -2.37 -15.86
CA LEU A 486 -13.68 -3.51 -15.37
C LEU A 486 -14.45 -4.83 -15.44
N LYS A 487 -15.77 -4.80 -15.17
CA LYS A 487 -16.66 -5.96 -15.29
C LYS A 487 -16.88 -6.36 -16.75
N GLU A 488 -17.13 -5.39 -17.63
CA GLU A 488 -17.29 -5.62 -19.08
C GLU A 488 -16.04 -6.26 -19.70
N LEU A 489 -14.86 -5.89 -19.21
CA LEU A 489 -13.58 -6.44 -19.67
C LEU A 489 -13.20 -7.77 -18.99
N ASP A 490 -13.99 -8.29 -18.04
CA ASP A 490 -13.61 -9.42 -17.20
C ASP A 490 -12.20 -9.24 -16.60
N ALA A 491 -11.91 -8.03 -16.10
CA ALA A 491 -10.54 -7.60 -15.81
C ALA A 491 -9.80 -8.43 -14.74
N GLU A 492 -10.52 -9.17 -13.90
CA GLU A 492 -9.97 -10.12 -12.90
C GLU A 492 -9.29 -11.34 -13.55
N LYS A 493 -9.68 -11.69 -14.79
CA LYS A 493 -9.10 -12.81 -15.56
C LYS A 493 -7.86 -12.42 -16.36
N ILE A 494 -7.48 -11.14 -16.34
CA ILE A 494 -6.51 -10.59 -17.26
C ILE A 494 -5.30 -10.07 -16.50
N LYS A 495 -4.11 -10.37 -17.02
CA LYS A 495 -2.88 -9.74 -16.59
C LYS A 495 -2.62 -8.45 -17.37
N TRP A 496 -2.68 -7.33 -16.68
CA TRP A 496 -2.56 -5.99 -17.28
C TRP A 496 -1.13 -5.46 -17.22
N GLY A 497 -0.52 -5.27 -18.38
CA GLY A 497 0.84 -4.78 -18.50
C GLY A 497 0.92 -3.29 -18.80
N SER A 498 1.86 -2.63 -18.14
CA SER A 498 2.31 -1.30 -18.53
C SER A 498 3.16 -1.41 -19.80
N ALA A 499 2.59 -0.96 -20.91
CA ALA A 499 3.23 -0.98 -22.21
C ALA A 499 3.55 0.44 -22.68
N ALA A 500 4.42 0.57 -23.68
CA ALA A 500 4.72 1.82 -24.35
C ALA A 500 4.76 1.64 -25.86
N SER A 501 4.24 2.63 -26.57
CA SER A 501 4.45 2.77 -28.01
C SER A 501 5.92 3.06 -28.33
N VAL A 502 6.28 2.93 -29.61
CA VAL A 502 7.60 3.33 -30.14
C VAL A 502 7.93 4.79 -29.80
N THR A 503 6.91 5.67 -29.81
CA THR A 503 7.04 7.09 -29.47
C THR A 503 7.12 7.36 -27.96
N GLY A 504 6.92 6.34 -27.12
CA GLY A 504 6.98 6.43 -25.67
C GLY A 504 5.65 6.77 -24.99
N ARG A 505 4.52 6.71 -25.70
CA ARG A 505 3.19 6.83 -25.10
C ARG A 505 2.91 5.58 -24.28
N ALA A 506 2.75 5.72 -22.96
CA ALA A 506 2.44 4.62 -22.06
C ALA A 506 0.95 4.26 -22.10
N GLU A 507 0.64 2.98 -22.27
CA GLU A 507 -0.72 2.45 -22.40
C GLU A 507 -0.86 1.10 -21.68
N VAL A 508 -2.10 0.69 -21.41
CA VAL A 508 -2.39 -0.59 -20.76
C VAL A 508 -2.61 -1.67 -21.82
N LYS A 509 -2.00 -2.84 -21.62
CA LYS A 509 -2.02 -3.95 -22.58
C LYS A 509 -2.29 -5.28 -21.88
N LYS A 510 -3.10 -6.16 -22.48
CA LYS A 510 -3.26 -7.55 -22.00
C LYS A 510 -1.95 -8.33 -22.15
N THR A 511 -1.66 -9.24 -21.23
CA THR A 511 -0.42 -10.04 -21.21
C THR A 511 -0.74 -11.51 -21.05
N GLU A 512 -0.15 -12.35 -21.89
CA GLU A 512 -0.31 -13.80 -21.82
C GLU A 512 0.34 -14.36 -20.56
N VAL A 513 -0.35 -15.30 -19.92
CA VAL A 513 0.16 -16.06 -18.77
C VAL A 513 0.22 -17.54 -19.16
N GLU A 514 1.39 -18.15 -18.99
CA GLU A 514 1.62 -19.56 -19.31
C GLU A 514 0.66 -20.46 -18.53
N GLY A 515 -0.10 -21.32 -19.22
CA GLY A 515 -1.13 -22.18 -18.63
C GLY A 515 -2.50 -21.51 -18.41
N TRP A 516 -2.62 -20.19 -18.59
CA TRP A 516 -3.88 -19.45 -18.43
C TRP A 516 -4.34 -18.74 -19.71
N GLY A 517 -3.40 -18.37 -20.59
CA GLY A 517 -3.66 -17.57 -21.78
C GLY A 517 -3.78 -16.08 -21.46
N TRP A 518 -4.55 -15.35 -22.27
CA TRP A 518 -4.72 -13.90 -22.11
C TRP A 518 -5.88 -13.52 -21.19
N GLU A 519 -6.94 -14.34 -21.19
CA GLU A 519 -8.24 -14.02 -20.56
C GLU A 519 -8.86 -15.23 -19.84
N GLY A 520 -8.07 -16.26 -19.53
CA GLY A 520 -8.58 -17.50 -18.92
C GLY A 520 -9.39 -18.37 -19.87
N ALA A 521 -9.10 -18.30 -21.16
CA ALA A 521 -9.79 -19.06 -22.20
C ALA A 521 -8.81 -19.49 -23.29
N VAL A 522 -9.09 -20.64 -23.91
CA VAL A 522 -8.37 -21.12 -25.09
C VAL A 522 -8.76 -20.25 -26.29
N GLU A 523 -7.79 -19.54 -26.84
CA GLU A 523 -7.97 -18.70 -28.02
C GLU A 523 -7.27 -19.32 -29.23
N ASP A 524 -8.03 -19.56 -30.30
CA ASP A 524 -7.45 -20.03 -31.55
C ASP A 524 -6.75 -18.90 -32.34
N ARG A 525 -6.04 -19.29 -33.39
CA ARG A 525 -5.31 -18.34 -34.25
C ARG A 525 -6.23 -17.34 -34.94
N GLU A 526 -7.46 -17.73 -35.24
CA GLU A 526 -8.42 -16.83 -35.88
C GLU A 526 -8.93 -15.76 -34.91
N SER A 527 -9.19 -16.14 -33.65
CA SER A 527 -9.53 -15.23 -32.57
C SER A 527 -8.43 -14.20 -32.37
N LEU A 528 -7.18 -14.64 -32.28
CA LEU A 528 -6.02 -13.74 -32.16
C LEU A 528 -5.84 -12.82 -33.39
N ALA A 529 -6.20 -13.30 -34.59
CA ALA A 529 -6.17 -12.48 -35.79
C ALA A 529 -7.24 -11.38 -35.78
N ARG A 530 -8.40 -11.66 -35.15
CA ARG A 530 -9.54 -10.75 -34.97
C ARG A 530 -9.43 -9.84 -33.74
N ASP A 531 -8.28 -9.83 -33.06
CA ASP A 531 -8.04 -8.95 -31.91
C ASP A 531 -8.33 -7.48 -32.26
N PRO A 532 -9.28 -6.82 -31.57
CA PRO A 532 -9.70 -5.45 -31.88
C PRO A 532 -8.63 -4.41 -31.52
N ALA A 533 -7.63 -4.77 -30.71
CA ALA A 533 -6.55 -3.86 -30.36
C ALA A 533 -5.72 -3.47 -31.60
N THR A 534 -5.10 -2.30 -31.55
CA THR A 534 -4.30 -1.78 -32.68
C THR A 534 -2.85 -1.51 -32.27
N GLY A 535 -1.96 -1.49 -33.26
CA GLY A 535 -0.54 -1.18 -33.05
C GLY A 535 0.13 -2.11 -32.02
N VAL A 536 0.81 -1.51 -31.05
CA VAL A 536 1.55 -2.23 -30.00
C VAL A 536 0.63 -2.94 -28.99
N LEU A 537 -0.67 -2.61 -28.97
CA LEU A 537 -1.62 -3.18 -28.03
C LEU A 537 -2.12 -4.57 -28.46
N ARG A 538 -1.99 -4.94 -29.74
CA ARG A 538 -2.36 -6.27 -30.25
C ARG A 538 -1.71 -7.40 -29.46
N LYS A 539 -2.47 -8.39 -29.00
CA LYS A 539 -2.00 -9.55 -28.22
C LYS A 539 -0.73 -10.18 -28.81
N ALA A 540 -0.71 -10.43 -30.12
CA ALA A 540 0.45 -11.02 -30.80
C ALA A 540 1.74 -10.18 -30.71
N VAL A 541 1.64 -8.85 -30.56
CA VAL A 541 2.80 -7.95 -30.47
C VAL A 541 3.39 -8.01 -29.07
N GLY A 542 4.67 -8.40 -28.98
CA GLY A 542 5.37 -8.59 -27.71
C GLY A 542 5.10 -9.94 -27.04
N ARG A 543 4.42 -10.88 -27.70
CA ARG A 543 4.25 -12.25 -27.20
C ARG A 543 5.62 -12.90 -26.98
N HIS A 544 5.79 -13.68 -25.90
CA HIS A 544 7.05 -14.36 -25.62
C HIS A 544 7.41 -15.32 -26.79
N PRO A 545 8.65 -15.31 -27.32
CA PRO A 545 8.99 -16.10 -28.52
C PRO A 545 8.82 -17.62 -28.36
N ALA A 546 8.96 -18.12 -27.13
CA ALA A 546 8.75 -19.53 -26.81
C ALA A 546 7.33 -19.83 -26.27
N ALA A 547 6.40 -18.86 -26.30
CA ALA A 547 5.02 -19.10 -25.90
C ALA A 547 4.39 -20.14 -26.83
N ARG A 548 3.63 -21.06 -26.24
CA ARG A 548 2.84 -22.06 -26.95
C ARG A 548 1.36 -21.70 -26.82
N ASP A 549 0.58 -22.08 -27.83
CA ASP A 549 -0.86 -21.89 -27.79
C ASP A 549 -1.45 -22.73 -26.65
N LEU A 550 -2.34 -22.11 -25.87
CA LEU A 550 -2.95 -22.71 -24.69
C LEU A 550 -3.82 -23.92 -25.08
N THR A 551 -3.69 -25.03 -24.37
CA THR A 551 -4.61 -26.17 -24.50
C THR A 551 -5.69 -26.16 -23.41
N PRO A 552 -6.85 -26.79 -23.63
CA PRO A 552 -7.86 -26.97 -22.58
C PRO A 552 -7.31 -27.66 -21.33
N ASP A 553 -6.47 -28.69 -21.51
CA ASP A 553 -5.87 -29.43 -20.38
C ASP A 553 -4.97 -28.54 -19.54
N GLN A 554 -4.17 -27.66 -20.17
CA GLN A 554 -3.32 -26.71 -19.45
C GLN A 554 -4.11 -25.71 -18.62
N LEU A 555 -5.30 -25.31 -19.10
CA LEU A 555 -6.18 -24.43 -18.34
C LEU A 555 -6.70 -25.14 -17.08
N VAL A 556 -7.14 -26.40 -17.21
CA VAL A 556 -7.57 -27.22 -16.06
C VAL A 556 -6.42 -27.41 -15.06
N GLU A 557 -5.23 -27.76 -15.54
CA GLU A 557 -4.01 -27.88 -14.70
C GLU A 557 -3.70 -26.58 -13.95
N PHE A 558 -3.90 -25.42 -14.58
CA PHE A 558 -3.70 -24.12 -13.95
C PHE A 558 -4.72 -23.85 -12.83
N GLU A 559 -5.99 -24.22 -13.03
CA GLU A 559 -7.04 -24.10 -12.01
C GLU A 559 -6.79 -25.03 -10.81
N GLU A 560 -6.38 -26.28 -11.06
CA GLU A 560 -6.00 -27.24 -10.02
C GLU A 560 -4.76 -26.78 -9.23
N LEU A 561 -3.78 -26.22 -9.93
CA LEU A 561 -2.62 -25.59 -9.31
C LEU A 561 -3.05 -24.41 -8.43
N GLY A 562 -4.02 -23.61 -8.89
CA GLY A 562 -4.65 -22.55 -8.10
C GLY A 562 -5.21 -23.05 -6.78
N CYS A 563 -5.97 -24.17 -6.81
CA CYS A 563 -6.54 -24.77 -5.61
C CYS A 563 -5.45 -25.19 -4.61
N THR A 564 -4.39 -25.83 -5.12
CA THR A 564 -3.24 -26.27 -4.31
C THR A 564 -2.50 -25.08 -3.68
N VAL A 565 -2.27 -24.03 -4.48
CA VAL A 565 -1.61 -22.79 -4.04
C VAL A 565 -2.42 -22.08 -2.96
N TRP A 566 -3.74 -21.94 -3.13
CA TRP A 566 -4.60 -21.33 -2.12
C TRP A 566 -4.60 -22.10 -0.80
N ALA A 567 -4.65 -23.44 -0.87
CA ALA A 567 -4.60 -24.28 0.32
C ALA A 567 -3.26 -24.13 1.07
N GLU A 568 -2.15 -24.09 0.34
CA GLU A 568 -0.82 -23.96 0.93
C GLU A 568 -0.56 -22.57 1.51
N MET A 569 -1.03 -21.50 0.85
CA MET A 569 -0.96 -20.14 1.40
C MET A 569 -1.74 -20.00 2.71
N GLU A 570 -2.95 -20.55 2.78
CA GLU A 570 -3.75 -20.55 4.02
C GLU A 570 -3.10 -21.39 5.12
N ARG A 571 -2.51 -22.55 4.76
CA ARG A 571 -1.75 -23.38 5.70
C ARG A 571 -0.57 -22.60 6.30
N LEU A 572 0.20 -21.91 5.46
CA LEU A 572 1.34 -21.09 5.88
C LEU A 572 0.90 -19.91 6.75
N ARG A 573 -0.17 -19.20 6.38
CA ARG A 573 -0.69 -18.07 7.16
C ARG A 573 -1.04 -18.51 8.58
N ARG A 574 -1.85 -19.56 8.72
CA ARG A 574 -2.26 -20.10 10.03
C ARG A 574 -1.07 -20.60 10.85
N GLN A 575 -0.11 -21.28 10.22
CA GLN A 575 1.12 -21.74 10.88
C GLN A 575 1.92 -20.56 11.46
N TRP A 576 2.02 -19.45 10.72
CA TRP A 576 2.74 -18.25 11.17
C TRP A 576 1.97 -17.47 12.24
N GLU A 577 0.65 -17.39 12.15
CA GLU A 577 -0.20 -16.79 13.19
C GLU A 577 -0.09 -17.52 14.52
N GLU A 578 -0.11 -18.86 14.49
CA GLU A 578 0.08 -19.71 15.66
C GLU A 578 1.49 -19.53 16.24
N PHE A 579 2.53 -19.55 15.40
CA PHE A 579 3.91 -19.39 15.84
C PHE A 579 4.18 -18.02 16.47
N LEU A 580 3.57 -16.95 15.95
CA LEU A 580 3.74 -15.59 16.43
C LEU A 580 2.78 -15.23 17.59
N ASP A 581 1.87 -16.13 17.96
CA ASP A 581 0.82 -15.93 18.96
C ASP A 581 -0.05 -14.68 18.70
N ILE A 582 -0.33 -14.39 17.42
CA ILE A 582 -1.02 -13.15 17.02
C ILE A 582 -2.45 -13.08 17.59
N ARG A 583 -3.11 -14.24 17.72
CA ARG A 583 -4.50 -14.33 18.15
C ARG A 583 -4.66 -14.75 19.62
N GLY A 584 -3.56 -14.92 20.36
CA GLY A 584 -3.58 -15.43 21.72
C GLY A 584 -4.09 -16.87 21.77
N GLY A 585 -3.17 -17.83 21.68
CA GLY A 585 -3.50 -19.24 21.76
C GLY A 585 -4.35 -19.55 22.99
N THR A 586 -5.50 -20.18 22.76
CA THR A 586 -6.15 -21.06 23.72
C THR A 586 -5.08 -22.01 24.20
N THR A 587 -4.56 -21.78 25.40
CA THR A 587 -3.76 -22.79 26.09
C THR A 587 -4.61 -24.04 26.12
N HIS A 588 -4.15 -25.07 25.41
CA HIS A 588 -4.60 -26.44 25.65
C HIS A 588 -4.56 -26.64 27.16
N VAL A 589 -5.75 -26.67 27.77
CA VAL A 589 -5.95 -27.20 29.11
C VAL A 589 -5.54 -28.67 28.97
N ASN A 590 -4.27 -28.94 29.23
CA ASN A 590 -3.77 -30.27 29.45
C ASN A 590 -4.57 -30.84 30.61
N GLY A 591 -5.51 -31.73 30.27
CA GLY A 591 -6.15 -32.61 31.22
C GLY A 591 -5.06 -33.38 31.97
N LYS A 592 -4.84 -32.98 33.21
CA LYS A 592 -4.30 -33.84 34.26
C LYS A 592 -5.38 -34.01 35.32
N ALA A 593 -6.17 -35.06 35.16
CA ALA A 593 -6.51 -36.02 36.21
C ALA A 593 -7.00 -37.29 35.53
#